data_AF-A0A6A9TAX9-F1
#
_entry.id   AF-A0A6A9TAX9-F1
#
_cell.length_a   1.000
_cell.length_b   1.000
_cell.length_c   1.000
_cell.angle_alpha   90.00
_cell.angle_beta   90.00
_cell.angle_gamma   90.00
#
_symmetry.space_group_name_H-M   'P 1'
#
loop_
_entity.id
_entity.type
_entity.pdbx_description
1 polymer ?
#
loop_
_entity_poly.entity_id
_entity_poly.type
_entity_poly.pdbx_seq_one_letter_code
_entity_poly.pdbx_strand_id
1 'polypeptide(L)'
;MAEGEHATETDGDPPESDPVAEAGEATARLRERYDELRRIEARIDDLGRDRIEAAADASRRAHRVLDQYEEDAVGTGDFGSYVQFRGAFDDAVDVDDDALAADAFAAADEAVDKRRLSERDFAAAREALEPVSEYVTLLEDRDEAEDAYRRARKAAKEARKALDDRIDELREAAAMADVDLDADVDRLREPIEAYNEGIRESFREFYRSASAREVFAFLDRADGTPFVDVDVPPADLASYVDEYAAGEEPLPTLLEYADYSNSKLEHYVDDPGALRTAVAVHRTYIDRLDAEPLTLDWPPKPGDELVYEVDELIPLASRIADDETVATLRSVRDLARDDDYERLRRAAEARETLAEAEFELVASGAIDDRLREAERARSLLEDVLAETERE
;
A
#
# COMPACT_ATOMS: atom_id res chain seq x y z
N MET A 1 24.32 42.20 20.37
CA MET A 1 24.43 41.65 19.01
C MET A 1 24.76 40.18 19.21
N ALA A 2 23.73 39.38 19.41
CA ALA A 2 23.83 37.95 19.65
C ALA A 2 23.49 37.26 18.33
N GLU A 3 24.40 36.45 17.84
CA GLU A 3 24.21 35.60 16.67
C GLU A 3 23.26 34.47 17.06
N GLY A 4 22.15 34.36 16.34
CA GLY A 4 21.21 33.25 16.44
C GLY A 4 21.64 32.15 15.48
N GLU A 5 22.14 31.06 16.03
CA GLU A 5 22.35 29.79 15.34
C GLU A 5 20.97 29.17 15.08
N HIS A 6 20.54 29.20 13.82
CA HIS A 6 19.42 28.39 13.35
C HIS A 6 19.91 26.95 13.22
N ALA A 7 19.60 26.12 14.21
CA ALA A 7 19.64 24.68 14.06
C ALA A 7 18.46 24.28 13.15
N THR A 8 18.78 23.83 11.95
CA THR A 8 17.86 23.14 11.06
C THR A 8 17.65 21.74 11.64
N GLU A 9 16.56 21.54 12.38
CA GLU A 9 16.00 20.22 12.62
C GLU A 9 15.54 19.67 11.27
N THR A 10 16.34 18.76 10.71
CA THR A 10 15.86 17.80 9.72
C THR A 10 14.88 16.89 10.42
N ASP A 11 13.59 17.18 10.28
CA ASP A 11 12.50 16.19 10.39
C ASP A 11 12.78 15.12 9.33
N GLY A 12 13.62 14.15 9.68
CA GLY A 12 13.66 12.88 8.98
C GLY A 12 12.36 12.17 9.31
N ASP A 13 11.61 11.79 8.29
CA ASP A 13 10.59 10.76 8.43
C ASP A 13 11.17 9.63 9.31
N PRO A 14 10.42 9.05 10.27
CA PRO A 14 10.88 7.87 10.97
C PRO A 14 11.38 6.87 9.93
N PRO A 15 12.55 6.23 10.13
CA PRO A 15 13.09 5.32 9.14
C PRO A 15 11.97 4.36 8.73
N GLU A 16 11.63 4.35 7.43
CA GLU A 16 10.67 3.40 6.88
C GLU A 16 11.00 2.04 7.49
N SER A 17 10.03 1.49 8.18
CA SER A 17 10.29 0.37 9.07
C SER A 17 10.69 -0.83 8.22
N ASP A 18 11.88 -1.37 8.49
CA ASP A 18 12.43 -2.50 7.75
C ASP A 18 11.52 -3.73 7.89
N PRO A 19 10.85 -4.19 6.81
CA PRO A 19 9.91 -5.30 6.87
C PRO A 19 10.53 -6.60 7.40
N VAL A 20 11.85 -6.78 7.22
CA VAL A 20 12.58 -7.93 7.75
C VAL A 20 12.65 -7.88 9.28
N ALA A 21 12.97 -6.72 9.84
CA ALA A 21 13.03 -6.52 11.29
C ALA A 21 11.65 -6.63 11.93
N GLU A 22 10.63 -6.00 11.34
CA GLU A 22 9.24 -6.08 11.81
C GLU A 22 8.72 -7.53 11.82
N ALA A 23 9.01 -8.30 10.76
CA ALA A 23 8.66 -9.71 10.71
C ALA A 23 9.34 -10.51 11.83
N GLY A 24 10.62 -10.22 12.13
CA GLY A 24 11.34 -10.83 13.24
C GLY A 24 10.70 -10.54 14.60
N GLU A 25 10.33 -9.28 14.85
CA GLU A 25 9.64 -8.88 16.09
C GLU A 25 8.25 -9.50 16.21
N ALA A 26 7.47 -9.50 15.14
CA ALA A 26 6.14 -10.08 15.10
C ALA A 26 6.19 -11.60 15.33
N THR A 27 7.19 -12.27 14.76
CA THR A 27 7.47 -13.70 14.97
C THR A 27 7.75 -13.99 16.45
N ALA A 28 8.68 -13.26 17.07
CA ALA A 28 9.05 -13.45 18.47
C ALA A 28 7.85 -13.20 19.40
N ARG A 29 7.09 -12.13 19.14
CA ARG A 29 5.89 -11.78 19.90
C ARG A 29 4.80 -12.84 19.77
N LEU A 30 4.57 -13.38 18.58
CA LEU A 30 3.58 -14.43 18.38
C LEU A 30 3.93 -15.68 19.19
N ARG A 31 5.18 -16.13 19.13
CA ARG A 31 5.63 -17.29 19.91
C ARG A 31 5.51 -17.05 21.42
N GLU A 32 5.93 -15.88 21.91
CA GLU A 32 5.78 -15.51 23.33
C GLU A 32 4.31 -15.60 23.80
N ARG A 33 3.38 -15.00 23.04
CA ARG A 33 1.96 -14.98 23.43
C ARG A 33 1.30 -16.34 23.33
N TYR A 34 1.72 -17.15 22.36
CA TYR A 34 1.28 -18.54 22.27
C TYR A 34 1.75 -19.36 23.48
N ASP A 35 3.04 -19.27 23.84
CA ASP A 35 3.60 -20.00 24.97
C ASP A 35 2.98 -19.57 26.31
N GLU A 36 2.68 -18.28 26.48
CA GLU A 36 1.94 -17.75 27.64
C GLU A 36 0.55 -18.37 27.75
N LEU A 37 -0.22 -18.33 26.66
CA LEU A 37 -1.56 -18.91 26.62
C LEU A 37 -1.55 -20.43 26.88
N ARG A 38 -0.61 -21.16 26.27
CA ARG A 38 -0.45 -22.61 26.49
C ARG A 38 -0.12 -22.94 27.95
N ARG A 39 0.68 -22.11 28.63
CA ARG A 39 0.99 -22.29 30.06
C ARG A 39 -0.25 -22.10 30.94
N ILE A 40 -1.06 -21.08 30.66
CA ILE A 40 -2.30 -20.83 31.40
C ILE A 40 -3.31 -21.97 31.17
N GLU A 41 -3.48 -22.39 29.92
CA GLU A 41 -4.36 -23.51 29.56
C GLU A 41 -3.93 -24.81 30.23
N ALA A 42 -2.63 -25.14 30.23
CA ALA A 42 -2.12 -26.31 30.93
C ALA A 42 -2.40 -26.26 32.44
N ARG A 43 -2.26 -25.08 33.07
CA ARG A 43 -2.61 -24.90 34.49
C ARG A 43 -4.10 -25.10 34.76
N ILE A 44 -4.97 -24.61 33.87
CA ILE A 44 -6.42 -24.82 33.95
C ILE A 44 -6.77 -26.31 33.79
N ASP A 45 -6.13 -27.00 32.83
CA ASP A 45 -6.34 -28.42 32.60
C ASP A 45 -5.90 -29.28 33.81
N ASP A 46 -4.75 -28.96 34.42
CA ASP A 46 -4.22 -29.66 35.59
C ASP A 46 -5.16 -29.55 36.82
N LEU A 47 -5.80 -28.41 37.00
CA LEU A 47 -6.74 -28.15 38.10
C LEU A 47 -8.17 -28.67 37.79
N GLY A 48 -8.50 -28.78 36.51
CA GLY A 48 -9.81 -29.13 35.99
C GLY A 48 -10.68 -27.89 35.77
N ARG A 49 -10.95 -27.56 34.51
CA ARG A 49 -11.73 -26.38 34.10
C ARG A 49 -13.06 -26.26 34.83
N ASP A 50 -13.86 -27.32 34.84
CA ASP A 50 -15.19 -27.32 35.47
C ASP A 50 -15.11 -27.00 36.97
N ARG A 51 -14.05 -27.43 37.65
CA ARG A 51 -13.82 -27.18 39.08
C ARG A 51 -13.43 -25.72 39.32
N ILE A 52 -12.60 -25.14 38.45
CA ILE A 52 -12.24 -23.72 38.49
C ILE A 52 -13.49 -22.86 38.25
N GLU A 53 -14.28 -23.17 37.23
CA GLU A 53 -15.50 -22.44 36.90
C GLU A 53 -16.53 -22.52 38.04
N ALA A 54 -16.74 -23.70 38.63
CA ALA A 54 -17.63 -23.87 39.77
C ALA A 54 -17.20 -23.04 40.99
N ALA A 55 -15.90 -23.04 41.33
CA ALA A 55 -15.35 -22.25 42.44
C ALA A 55 -15.45 -20.74 42.16
N ALA A 56 -15.12 -20.31 40.94
CA ALA A 56 -15.25 -18.92 40.53
C ALA A 56 -16.71 -18.44 40.60
N ASP A 57 -17.66 -19.26 40.16
CA ASP A 57 -19.08 -18.91 40.20
C ASP A 57 -19.64 -18.89 41.62
N ALA A 58 -19.25 -19.83 42.47
CA ALA A 58 -19.58 -19.81 43.90
C ALA A 58 -19.04 -18.54 44.57
N SER A 59 -17.78 -18.18 44.33
CA SER A 59 -17.17 -16.95 44.85
C SER A 59 -17.89 -15.69 44.38
N ARG A 60 -18.25 -15.60 43.09
CA ARG A 60 -19.03 -14.47 42.54
C ARG A 60 -20.41 -14.37 43.16
N ARG A 61 -21.09 -15.51 43.40
CA ARG A 61 -22.38 -15.54 44.11
C ARG A 61 -22.22 -15.07 45.54
N ALA A 62 -21.23 -15.59 46.27
CA ALA A 62 -20.96 -15.24 47.66
C ALA A 62 -20.66 -13.73 47.81
N HIS A 63 -19.78 -13.16 46.99
CA HIS A 63 -19.49 -11.72 46.99
C HIS A 63 -20.73 -10.87 46.69
N ARG A 64 -21.56 -11.28 45.72
CA ARG A 64 -22.80 -10.58 45.41
C ARG A 64 -23.77 -10.56 46.60
N VAL A 65 -23.89 -11.69 47.31
CA VAL A 65 -24.73 -11.79 48.50
C VAL A 65 -24.18 -10.92 49.64
N LEU A 66 -22.85 -10.91 49.85
CA LEU A 66 -22.22 -10.03 50.84
C LEU A 66 -22.50 -8.56 50.53
N ASP A 67 -22.29 -8.12 49.29
CA ASP A 67 -22.52 -6.72 48.87
C ASP A 67 -23.99 -6.32 48.96
N GLN A 68 -24.92 -7.22 48.62
CA GLN A 68 -26.35 -6.94 48.64
C GLN A 68 -26.89 -6.72 50.06
N TYR A 69 -26.34 -7.41 51.06
CA TYR A 69 -26.92 -7.46 52.41
C TYR A 69 -26.08 -6.77 53.48
N GLU A 70 -24.86 -6.30 53.20
CA GLU A 70 -23.98 -5.66 54.18
C GLU A 70 -24.61 -4.44 54.86
N GLU A 71 -25.34 -3.61 54.11
CA GLU A 71 -25.97 -2.41 54.66
C GLU A 71 -27.19 -2.73 55.56
N ASP A 72 -27.94 -3.78 55.21
CA ASP A 72 -29.24 -4.09 55.83
C ASP A 72 -29.16 -5.17 56.93
N ALA A 73 -28.15 -6.06 56.88
CA ALA A 73 -28.00 -7.19 57.79
C ALA A 73 -27.07 -6.91 58.99
N VAL A 74 -26.47 -5.71 59.06
CA VAL A 74 -25.57 -5.28 60.14
C VAL A 74 -26.32 -4.57 61.29
N GLY A 75 -25.85 -4.76 62.53
CA GLY A 75 -26.24 -3.90 63.66
C GLY A 75 -27.67 -4.10 64.17
N THR A 76 -28.51 -3.05 64.05
CA THR A 76 -29.96 -3.08 64.40
C THR A 76 -30.85 -3.41 63.20
N GLY A 77 -30.26 -3.95 62.12
CA GLY A 77 -30.94 -4.31 60.89
C GLY A 77 -32.17 -5.19 61.08
N ASP A 78 -32.98 -5.29 60.02
CA ASP A 78 -34.17 -6.12 60.04
C ASP A 78 -33.79 -7.60 60.20
N PHE A 79 -34.35 -8.24 61.23
CA PHE A 79 -34.11 -9.67 61.48
C PHE A 79 -34.51 -10.53 60.27
N GLY A 80 -35.52 -10.09 59.50
CA GLY A 80 -35.90 -10.73 58.23
C GLY A 80 -34.77 -10.69 57.20
N SER A 81 -34.06 -9.57 57.09
CA SER A 81 -32.92 -9.38 56.18
C SER A 81 -31.72 -10.22 56.60
N TYR A 82 -31.45 -10.38 57.90
CA TYR A 82 -30.44 -11.31 58.41
C TYR A 82 -30.73 -12.77 58.04
N VAL A 83 -31.99 -13.22 58.20
CA VAL A 83 -32.36 -14.62 57.87
C VAL A 83 -32.27 -14.87 56.36
N GLN A 84 -32.68 -13.89 55.54
CA GLN A 84 -32.55 -13.97 54.08
C GLN A 84 -31.08 -14.01 53.66
N PHE A 85 -30.24 -13.16 54.25
CA PHE A 85 -28.80 -13.20 54.04
C PHE A 85 -28.20 -14.57 54.40
N ARG A 86 -28.48 -15.11 55.58
CA ARG A 86 -27.93 -16.42 56.00
C ARG A 86 -28.31 -17.53 55.03
N GLY A 87 -29.57 -17.61 54.61
CA GLY A 87 -29.98 -18.61 53.62
C GLY A 87 -29.31 -18.42 52.26
N ALA A 88 -29.27 -17.18 51.75
CA ALA A 88 -28.66 -16.90 50.46
C ALA A 88 -27.13 -17.07 50.46
N PHE A 89 -26.46 -16.80 51.58
CA PHE A 89 -25.01 -16.95 51.71
C PHE A 89 -24.61 -18.40 51.92
N ASP A 90 -25.35 -19.16 52.74
CA ASP A 90 -25.19 -20.61 52.92
C ASP A 90 -25.32 -21.32 51.56
N ASP A 91 -26.38 -21.03 50.79
CA ASP A 91 -26.56 -21.57 49.43
C ASP A 91 -25.43 -21.14 48.45
N ALA A 92 -24.80 -19.98 48.68
CA ALA A 92 -23.75 -19.47 47.80
C ALA A 92 -22.37 -20.08 48.07
N VAL A 93 -22.10 -20.46 49.33
CA VAL A 93 -20.84 -21.09 49.78
C VAL A 93 -20.96 -22.61 49.93
N ASP A 94 -22.14 -23.19 49.74
CA ASP A 94 -22.36 -24.64 49.67
C ASP A 94 -21.68 -25.22 48.42
N VAL A 95 -20.48 -25.76 48.64
CA VAL A 95 -19.62 -26.38 47.64
C VAL A 95 -19.26 -27.80 48.06
N ASP A 96 -18.98 -28.68 47.10
CA ASP A 96 -18.55 -30.04 47.39
C ASP A 96 -17.25 -30.06 48.22
N ASP A 97 -17.08 -31.07 49.08
CA ASP A 97 -15.91 -31.22 49.96
C ASP A 97 -14.57 -31.31 49.18
N ASP A 98 -14.61 -31.74 47.92
CA ASP A 98 -13.45 -31.81 47.02
C ASP A 98 -13.33 -30.60 46.08
N ALA A 99 -14.16 -29.57 46.26
CA ALA A 99 -14.08 -28.32 45.52
C ALA A 99 -12.75 -27.61 45.77
N LEU A 100 -12.32 -26.83 44.77
CA LEU A 100 -11.13 -26.00 44.89
C LEU A 100 -11.36 -24.94 45.97
N ALA A 101 -10.45 -24.89 46.95
CA ALA A 101 -10.55 -24.01 48.12
C ALA A 101 -11.85 -24.17 48.92
N ALA A 102 -12.39 -25.38 49.06
CA ALA A 102 -13.55 -25.67 49.92
C ALA A 102 -13.38 -25.10 51.35
N ASP A 103 -12.17 -25.18 51.92
CA ASP A 103 -11.84 -24.61 53.24
C ASP A 103 -12.08 -23.08 53.31
N ALA A 104 -11.87 -22.36 52.20
CA ALA A 104 -12.07 -20.91 52.12
C ALA A 104 -13.57 -20.56 52.16
N PHE A 105 -14.40 -21.33 51.47
CA PHE A 105 -15.86 -21.18 51.52
C PHE A 105 -16.42 -21.49 52.92
N ALA A 106 -15.95 -22.56 53.56
CA ALA A 106 -16.34 -22.89 54.92
C ALA A 106 -15.92 -21.82 55.94
N ALA A 107 -14.69 -21.29 55.82
CA ALA A 107 -14.21 -20.20 56.66
C ALA A 107 -15.01 -18.90 56.45
N ALA A 108 -15.45 -18.63 55.22
CA ALA A 108 -16.30 -17.49 54.92
C ALA A 108 -17.70 -17.63 55.55
N ASP A 109 -18.31 -18.83 55.53
CA ASP A 109 -19.58 -19.08 56.23
C ASP A 109 -19.43 -18.89 57.75
N GLU A 110 -18.36 -19.44 58.33
CA GLU A 110 -18.09 -19.33 59.77
C GLU A 110 -17.90 -17.88 60.22
N ALA A 111 -17.27 -17.04 59.39
CA ALA A 111 -17.07 -15.63 59.69
C ALA A 111 -18.39 -14.88 59.95
N VAL A 112 -19.47 -15.28 59.27
CA VAL A 112 -20.82 -14.71 59.37
C VAL A 112 -21.80 -15.60 60.15
N ASP A 113 -21.36 -16.71 60.74
CA ASP A 113 -22.20 -17.55 61.61
C ASP A 113 -22.32 -16.97 63.03
N LYS A 114 -22.94 -15.78 63.13
CA LYS A 114 -23.10 -15.04 64.40
C LYS A 114 -24.53 -14.56 64.56
N ARG A 115 -24.99 -14.50 65.82
CA ARG A 115 -26.34 -14.00 66.18
C ARG A 115 -26.58 -12.54 65.81
N ARG A 116 -25.51 -11.75 65.62
CA ARG A 116 -25.54 -10.35 65.17
C ARG A 116 -24.29 -10.11 64.34
N LEU A 117 -24.47 -9.56 63.14
CA LEU A 117 -23.38 -9.25 62.24
C LEU A 117 -22.96 -7.79 62.35
N SER A 118 -21.67 -7.59 62.12
CA SER A 118 -21.01 -6.30 61.96
C SER A 118 -20.38 -6.22 60.58
N GLU A 119 -20.10 -5.00 60.10
CA GLU A 119 -19.31 -4.78 58.87
C GLU A 119 -17.97 -5.55 58.88
N ARG A 120 -17.38 -5.74 60.08
CA ARG A 120 -16.15 -6.52 60.24
C ARG A 120 -16.34 -8.01 59.96
N ASP A 121 -17.53 -8.54 60.18
CA ASP A 121 -17.84 -9.95 59.88
C ASP A 121 -17.99 -10.16 58.36
N PHE A 122 -18.61 -9.20 57.67
CA PHE A 122 -18.65 -9.17 56.20
C PHE A 122 -17.24 -9.03 55.61
N ALA A 123 -16.41 -8.14 56.15
CA ALA A 123 -15.02 -8.01 55.73
C ALA A 123 -14.21 -9.30 55.97
N ALA A 124 -14.42 -9.97 57.10
CA ALA A 124 -13.76 -11.25 57.40
C ALA A 124 -14.20 -12.37 56.45
N ALA A 125 -15.48 -12.40 56.04
CA ALA A 125 -15.95 -13.35 55.03
C ALA A 125 -15.32 -13.08 53.65
N ARG A 126 -15.18 -11.80 53.26
CA ARG A 126 -14.47 -11.43 52.01
C ARG A 126 -12.99 -11.83 52.05
N GLU A 127 -12.32 -11.57 53.18
CA GLU A 127 -10.92 -11.97 53.39
C GLU A 127 -10.77 -13.50 53.34
N ALA A 128 -11.71 -14.25 53.93
CA ALA A 128 -11.70 -15.71 53.88
C ALA A 128 -11.86 -16.27 52.44
N LEU A 129 -12.56 -15.55 51.55
CA LEU A 129 -12.72 -15.94 50.13
C LEU A 129 -11.55 -15.51 49.23
N GLU A 130 -10.57 -14.75 49.73
CA GLU A 130 -9.40 -14.30 48.94
C GLU A 130 -8.68 -15.46 48.21
N PRO A 131 -8.45 -16.65 48.81
CA PRO A 131 -7.81 -17.76 48.09
C PRO A 131 -8.58 -18.25 46.86
N VAL A 132 -9.90 -18.01 46.79
CA VAL A 132 -10.72 -18.38 45.62
C VAL A 132 -10.51 -17.39 44.47
N SER A 133 -10.11 -16.15 44.77
CA SER A 133 -9.87 -15.12 43.76
C SER A 133 -8.78 -15.52 42.76
N GLU A 134 -7.81 -16.35 43.17
CA GLU A 134 -6.78 -16.90 42.28
C GLU A 134 -7.37 -17.66 41.08
N TYR A 135 -8.49 -18.35 41.26
CA TYR A 135 -9.17 -19.10 40.19
C TYR A 135 -9.98 -18.18 39.27
N VAL A 136 -10.56 -17.10 39.82
CA VAL A 136 -11.24 -16.07 39.02
C VAL A 136 -10.21 -15.37 38.13
N THR A 137 -9.10 -14.92 38.71
CA THR A 137 -7.98 -14.30 37.97
C THR A 137 -7.40 -15.25 36.94
N LEU A 138 -7.28 -16.55 37.24
CA LEU A 138 -6.78 -17.53 36.26
C LEU A 138 -7.66 -17.62 35.00
N LEU A 139 -8.99 -17.51 35.12
CA LEU A 139 -9.90 -17.47 33.98
C LEU A 139 -9.80 -16.15 33.20
N GLU A 140 -9.67 -15.02 33.91
CA GLU A 140 -9.48 -13.71 33.30
C GLU A 140 -8.15 -13.64 32.54
N ASP A 141 -7.05 -14.10 33.15
CA ASP A 141 -5.72 -14.22 32.55
C ASP A 141 -5.76 -15.06 31.26
N ARG A 142 -6.54 -16.15 31.24
CA ARG A 142 -6.72 -16.99 30.05
C ARG A 142 -7.37 -16.22 28.92
N ASP A 143 -8.45 -15.50 29.19
CA ASP A 143 -9.19 -14.74 28.17
C ASP A 143 -8.33 -13.58 27.64
N GLU A 144 -7.60 -12.88 28.52
CA GLU A 144 -6.65 -11.85 28.12
C GLU A 144 -5.50 -12.39 27.28
N ALA A 145 -4.92 -13.53 27.66
CA ALA A 145 -3.87 -14.20 26.91
C ALA A 145 -4.38 -14.69 25.54
N GLU A 146 -5.62 -15.17 25.47
CA GLU A 146 -6.26 -15.58 24.22
C GLU A 146 -6.40 -14.39 23.26
N ASP A 147 -6.86 -13.25 23.76
CA ASP A 147 -6.97 -12.04 22.97
C ASP A 147 -5.60 -11.46 22.56
N ALA A 148 -4.60 -11.52 23.45
CA ALA A 148 -3.24 -11.10 23.15
C ALA A 148 -2.61 -11.98 22.06
N TYR A 149 -2.80 -13.29 22.12
CA TYR A 149 -2.40 -14.23 21.07
C TYR A 149 -3.09 -13.92 19.73
N ARG A 150 -4.41 -13.71 19.72
CA ARG A 150 -5.15 -13.36 18.48
C ARG A 150 -4.61 -12.09 17.84
N ARG A 151 -4.33 -11.05 18.65
CA ARG A 151 -3.70 -9.81 18.16
C ARG A 151 -2.30 -10.05 17.60
N ALA A 152 -1.46 -10.82 18.31
CA ALA A 152 -0.12 -11.14 17.86
C ALA A 152 -0.13 -11.96 16.55
N ARG A 153 -1.05 -12.92 16.41
CA ARG A 153 -1.22 -13.69 15.17
C ARG A 153 -1.66 -12.82 14.01
N LYS A 154 -2.56 -11.86 14.24
CA LYS A 154 -2.95 -10.89 13.22
C LYS A 154 -1.74 -10.05 12.79
N ALA A 155 -0.99 -9.48 13.74
CA ALA A 155 0.20 -8.68 13.44
C ALA A 155 1.25 -9.48 12.66
N ALA A 156 1.50 -10.73 13.04
CA ALA A 156 2.40 -11.64 12.34
C ALA A 156 1.96 -11.91 10.89
N LYS A 157 0.66 -12.03 10.61
CA LYS A 157 0.14 -12.18 9.24
C LYS A 157 0.33 -10.91 8.40
N GLU A 158 0.10 -9.74 8.98
CA GLU A 158 0.34 -8.46 8.28
C GLU A 158 1.83 -8.26 7.99
N ALA A 159 2.70 -8.52 8.98
CA ALA A 159 4.15 -8.45 8.81
C ALA A 159 4.65 -9.43 7.73
N ARG A 160 4.04 -10.63 7.64
CA ARG A 160 4.36 -11.57 6.55
C ARG A 160 4.05 -10.99 5.18
N LYS A 161 2.89 -10.34 5.03
CA LYS A 161 2.50 -9.73 3.76
C LYS A 161 3.47 -8.62 3.36
N ALA A 162 3.80 -7.72 4.29
CA ALA A 162 4.79 -6.66 4.04
C ALA A 162 6.17 -7.25 3.67
N LEU A 163 6.57 -8.34 4.33
CA LEU A 163 7.80 -9.04 4.00
C LEU A 163 7.75 -9.74 2.63
N ASP A 164 6.61 -10.32 2.23
CA ASP A 164 6.43 -10.90 0.91
C ASP A 164 6.60 -9.83 -0.18
N ASP A 165 5.92 -8.68 -0.03
CA ASP A 165 6.04 -7.53 -0.94
C ASP A 165 7.51 -7.06 -1.03
N ARG A 166 8.20 -6.95 0.13
CA ARG A 166 9.63 -6.58 0.18
C ARG A 166 10.54 -7.59 -0.50
N ILE A 167 10.24 -8.88 -0.37
CA ILE A 167 11.04 -9.93 -1.02
C ILE A 167 10.90 -9.84 -2.54
N ASP A 168 9.70 -9.54 -3.06
CA ASP A 168 9.50 -9.40 -4.49
C ASP A 168 10.26 -8.19 -5.06
N GLU A 169 10.25 -7.04 -4.37
CA GLU A 169 11.11 -5.89 -4.71
C GLU A 169 12.61 -6.27 -4.73
N LEU A 170 13.08 -6.97 -3.70
CA LEU A 170 14.47 -7.42 -3.62
C LEU A 170 14.83 -8.43 -4.73
N ARG A 171 13.88 -9.25 -5.19
CA ARG A 171 14.08 -10.18 -6.32
C ARG A 171 14.19 -9.44 -7.64
N GLU A 172 13.34 -8.45 -7.87
CA GLU A 172 13.41 -7.59 -9.05
C GLU A 172 14.76 -6.86 -9.10
N ALA A 173 15.20 -6.31 -7.97
CA ALA A 173 16.51 -5.67 -7.85
C ALA A 173 17.67 -6.66 -8.04
N ALA A 174 17.60 -7.86 -7.45
CA ALA A 174 18.62 -8.89 -7.63
C ALA A 174 18.73 -9.37 -9.08
N ALA A 175 17.64 -9.35 -9.85
CA ALA A 175 17.67 -9.65 -11.28
C ALA A 175 18.48 -8.64 -12.11
N MET A 176 18.79 -7.46 -11.54
CA MET A 176 19.62 -6.42 -12.13
C MET A 176 21.04 -6.39 -11.54
N ALA A 177 21.44 -7.38 -10.75
CA ALA A 177 22.73 -7.40 -10.04
C ALA A 177 23.96 -7.44 -10.97
N ASP A 178 23.81 -7.94 -12.20
CA ASP A 178 24.87 -7.98 -13.21
C ASP A 178 24.93 -6.73 -14.10
N VAL A 179 24.02 -5.77 -13.89
CA VAL A 179 23.97 -4.52 -14.65
C VAL A 179 25.13 -3.62 -14.25
N ASP A 180 25.78 -3.01 -15.25
CA ASP A 180 26.81 -2.01 -15.03
C ASP A 180 26.18 -0.65 -14.69
N LEU A 181 25.93 -0.43 -13.39
CA LEU A 181 25.30 0.80 -12.89
C LEU A 181 26.15 2.06 -13.10
N ASP A 182 27.46 1.91 -13.32
CA ASP A 182 28.39 3.01 -13.58
C ASP A 182 28.41 3.42 -15.07
N ALA A 183 27.63 2.75 -15.91
CA ALA A 183 27.56 3.07 -17.33
C ALA A 183 27.08 4.52 -17.55
N ASP A 184 27.66 5.15 -18.57
CA ASP A 184 27.41 6.54 -18.95
C ASP A 184 26.11 6.63 -19.76
N VAL A 185 24.97 6.48 -19.06
CA VAL A 185 23.61 6.46 -19.64
C VAL A 185 23.29 7.74 -20.43
N ASP A 186 23.96 8.85 -20.14
CA ASP A 186 23.77 10.12 -20.84
C ASP A 186 24.14 10.02 -22.32
N ARG A 187 25.06 9.10 -22.69
CA ARG A 187 25.35 8.78 -24.11
C ARG A 187 24.14 8.28 -24.89
N LEU A 188 23.17 7.70 -24.21
CA LEU A 188 21.92 7.21 -24.78
C LEU A 188 20.78 8.21 -24.55
N ARG A 189 20.71 8.82 -23.36
CA ARG A 189 19.67 9.77 -22.98
C ARG A 189 19.71 11.05 -23.80
N GLU A 190 20.87 11.69 -23.87
CA GLU A 190 20.99 13.01 -24.51
C GLU A 190 20.57 12.99 -26.00
N PRO A 191 20.99 12.02 -26.83
CA PRO A 191 20.53 11.98 -28.23
C PRO A 191 19.03 11.71 -28.39
N ILE A 192 18.44 10.87 -27.52
CA ILE A 192 17.00 10.58 -27.53
C ILE A 192 16.20 11.82 -27.12
N GLU A 193 16.59 12.49 -26.04
CA GLU A 193 15.94 13.72 -25.58
C GLU A 193 16.08 14.84 -26.61
N ALA A 194 17.26 15.01 -27.21
CA ALA A 194 17.48 16.01 -28.26
C ALA A 194 16.63 15.75 -29.50
N TYR A 195 16.50 14.49 -29.94
CA TYR A 195 15.57 14.13 -31.03
C TYR A 195 14.12 14.42 -30.64
N ASN A 196 13.70 13.97 -29.46
CA ASN A 196 12.33 14.12 -28.97
C ASN A 196 11.92 15.59 -28.80
N GLU A 197 12.84 16.45 -28.35
CA GLU A 197 12.63 17.89 -28.29
C GLU A 197 12.52 18.49 -29.70
N GLY A 198 13.47 18.17 -30.58
CA GLY A 198 13.50 18.67 -31.96
C GLY A 198 12.27 18.28 -32.79
N ILE A 199 11.81 17.04 -32.69
CA ILE A 199 10.61 16.58 -33.42
C ILE A 199 9.33 17.23 -32.87
N ARG A 200 9.24 17.43 -31.55
CA ARG A 200 8.12 18.16 -30.94
C ARG A 200 8.09 19.62 -31.38
N GLU A 201 9.24 20.28 -31.49
CA GLU A 201 9.32 21.64 -32.01
C GLU A 201 8.94 21.71 -33.50
N SER A 202 9.51 20.82 -34.31
CA SER A 202 9.23 20.70 -35.74
C SER A 202 7.75 20.46 -36.03
N PHE A 203 7.11 19.55 -35.28
CA PHE A 203 5.67 19.31 -35.40
C PHE A 203 4.85 20.53 -34.98
N ARG A 204 5.22 21.23 -33.90
CA ARG A 204 4.54 22.46 -33.47
C ARG A 204 4.62 23.56 -34.52
N GLU A 205 5.75 23.69 -35.21
CA GLU A 205 5.91 24.63 -36.32
C GLU A 205 5.06 24.19 -37.52
N PHE A 206 5.22 22.94 -37.98
CA PHE A 206 4.44 22.34 -39.06
C PHE A 206 2.94 22.51 -38.84
N TYR A 207 2.44 22.18 -37.65
CA TYR A 207 1.03 22.30 -37.29
C TYR A 207 0.49 23.74 -37.32
N ARG A 208 1.33 24.73 -37.03
CA ARG A 208 0.96 26.16 -37.05
C ARG A 208 0.97 26.78 -38.45
N SER A 209 1.82 26.29 -39.34
CA SER A 209 2.05 26.91 -40.65
C SER A 209 1.50 26.12 -41.83
N ALA A 210 1.50 24.80 -41.77
CA ALA A 210 1.02 23.94 -42.85
C ALA A 210 -0.50 24.00 -42.96
N SER A 211 -1.03 23.72 -44.14
CA SER A 211 -2.47 23.68 -44.33
C SER A 211 -3.10 22.48 -43.61
N ALA A 212 -4.38 22.57 -43.26
CA ALA A 212 -5.10 21.44 -42.66
C ALA A 212 -5.04 20.20 -43.56
N ARG A 213 -5.05 20.37 -44.89
CA ARG A 213 -4.86 19.30 -45.87
C ARG A 213 -3.49 18.62 -45.73
N GLU A 214 -2.42 19.41 -45.59
CA GLU A 214 -1.07 18.88 -45.42
C GLU A 214 -0.92 18.12 -44.10
N VAL A 215 -1.47 18.66 -43.01
CA VAL A 215 -1.44 17.98 -41.69
C VAL A 215 -2.21 16.65 -41.76
N PHE A 216 -3.40 16.61 -42.36
CA PHE A 216 -4.17 15.37 -42.46
C PHE A 216 -3.52 14.35 -43.39
N ALA A 217 -2.89 14.79 -44.49
CA ALA A 217 -2.11 13.92 -45.36
C ALA A 217 -0.82 13.41 -44.69
N PHE A 218 -0.31 14.12 -43.69
CA PHE A 218 0.77 13.62 -42.82
C PHE A 218 0.25 12.54 -41.87
N LEU A 219 -0.86 12.81 -41.16
CA LEU A 219 -1.47 11.87 -40.21
C LEU A 219 -1.93 10.57 -40.88
N ASP A 220 -2.56 10.64 -42.06
CA ASP A 220 -2.97 9.45 -42.83
C ASP A 220 -1.78 8.53 -43.17
N ARG A 221 -0.62 9.13 -43.42
CA ARG A 221 0.59 8.35 -43.66
C ARG A 221 1.19 7.80 -42.37
N ALA A 222 1.19 8.60 -41.32
CA ALA A 222 1.68 8.19 -40.01
C ALA A 222 0.88 6.97 -39.49
N ASP A 223 -0.45 6.96 -39.67
CA ASP A 223 -1.33 5.82 -39.33
C ASP A 223 -0.94 4.52 -40.06
N GLY A 224 -0.49 4.62 -41.31
CA GLY A 224 0.00 3.48 -42.09
C GLY A 224 1.44 3.05 -41.76
N THR A 225 2.13 3.73 -40.83
CA THR A 225 3.54 3.50 -40.52
C THR A 225 3.67 2.67 -39.22
N PRO A 226 4.41 1.55 -39.21
CA PRO A 226 4.63 0.78 -37.99
C PRO A 226 5.24 1.64 -36.87
N PHE A 227 4.92 1.31 -35.60
CA PHE A 227 5.33 2.01 -34.36
C PHE A 227 4.76 3.42 -34.15
N VAL A 228 3.98 3.93 -35.09
CA VAL A 228 3.41 5.28 -35.01
C VAL A 228 1.91 5.18 -34.76
N ASP A 229 1.50 5.46 -33.53
CA ASP A 229 0.09 5.42 -33.11
C ASP A 229 -0.50 6.84 -33.10
N VAL A 230 -0.95 7.30 -34.27
CA VAL A 230 -1.58 8.62 -34.43
C VAL A 230 -3.09 8.53 -34.44
N ASP A 231 -3.75 9.52 -33.84
CA ASP A 231 -5.19 9.69 -34.00
C ASP A 231 -5.53 10.19 -35.42
N VAL A 232 -6.27 9.39 -36.18
CA VAL A 232 -6.77 9.79 -37.52
C VAL A 232 -7.92 10.79 -37.44
N PRO A 233 -8.03 11.72 -38.41
CA PRO A 233 -9.07 12.74 -38.39
C PRO A 233 -10.47 12.14 -38.54
N PRO A 234 -11.46 12.61 -37.75
CA PRO A 234 -12.86 12.23 -37.94
C PRO A 234 -13.33 12.48 -39.38
N ALA A 235 -14.11 11.54 -39.93
CA ALA A 235 -14.48 11.54 -41.35
C ALA A 235 -15.13 12.84 -41.84
N ASP A 236 -15.99 13.46 -41.02
CA ASP A 236 -16.68 14.71 -41.37
C ASP A 236 -15.70 15.89 -41.42
N LEU A 237 -14.71 15.92 -40.52
CA LEU A 237 -13.63 16.92 -40.52
C LEU A 237 -12.68 16.73 -41.70
N ALA A 238 -12.30 15.48 -42.00
CA ALA A 238 -11.46 15.15 -43.13
C ALA A 238 -12.14 15.54 -44.46
N SER A 239 -13.42 15.22 -44.63
CA SER A 239 -14.22 15.58 -45.81
C SER A 239 -14.30 17.10 -45.98
N TYR A 240 -14.52 17.84 -44.88
CA TYR A 240 -14.55 19.30 -44.92
C TYR A 240 -13.22 19.89 -45.39
N VAL A 241 -12.10 19.42 -44.84
CA VAL A 241 -10.77 19.90 -45.21
C VAL A 241 -10.43 19.58 -46.68
N ASP A 242 -10.86 18.43 -47.20
CA ASP A 242 -10.62 18.05 -48.60
C ASP A 242 -11.48 18.87 -49.59
N GLU A 243 -12.78 19.06 -49.29
CA GLU A 243 -13.73 19.64 -50.23
C GLU A 243 -13.70 21.18 -50.28
N TYR A 244 -13.38 21.84 -49.16
CA TYR A 244 -13.50 23.30 -49.03
C TYR A 244 -12.15 24.00 -49.13
N ALA A 245 -12.11 25.18 -49.77
CA ALA A 245 -10.89 25.99 -49.90
C ALA A 245 -10.29 26.39 -48.54
N ALA A 246 -11.12 26.45 -47.49
CA ALA A 246 -10.67 26.67 -46.11
C ALA A 246 -9.68 25.59 -45.63
N GLY A 247 -9.67 24.39 -46.21
CA GLY A 247 -8.67 23.37 -45.91
C GLY A 247 -7.24 23.73 -46.28
N GLU A 248 -7.02 24.78 -47.08
CA GLU A 248 -5.70 25.37 -47.34
C GLU A 248 -5.21 26.26 -46.20
N GLU A 249 -6.08 26.62 -45.24
CA GLU A 249 -5.69 27.34 -44.02
C GLU A 249 -5.16 26.36 -42.96
N PRO A 250 -4.24 26.81 -42.07
CA PRO A 250 -3.80 26.00 -40.94
C PRO A 250 -4.93 25.64 -39.97
N LEU A 251 -4.81 24.49 -39.31
CA LEU A 251 -5.79 24.03 -38.31
C LEU A 251 -6.06 25.05 -37.18
N PRO A 252 -5.06 25.74 -36.61
CA PRO A 252 -5.30 26.81 -35.65
C PRO A 252 -6.13 27.97 -36.21
N THR A 253 -5.94 28.31 -37.49
CA THR A 253 -6.73 29.35 -38.17
C THR A 253 -8.17 28.90 -38.35
N LEU A 254 -8.41 27.64 -38.72
CA LEU A 254 -9.76 27.08 -38.80
C LEU A 254 -10.48 27.06 -37.44
N LEU A 255 -9.75 26.77 -36.35
CA LEU A 255 -10.29 26.91 -35.00
C LEU A 255 -10.63 28.36 -34.65
N GLU A 256 -9.80 29.33 -35.04
CA GLU A 256 -10.10 30.75 -34.87
C GLU A 256 -11.38 31.14 -35.63
N TYR A 257 -11.53 30.65 -36.87
CA TYR A 257 -12.72 30.88 -37.68
C TYR A 257 -13.97 30.28 -37.01
N ALA A 258 -13.87 29.11 -36.38
CA ALA A 258 -15.00 28.49 -35.68
C ALA A 258 -15.57 29.39 -34.56
N ASP A 259 -14.74 30.25 -33.96
CA ASP A 259 -15.14 31.21 -32.92
C ASP A 259 -15.74 32.51 -33.50
N TYR A 260 -15.71 32.72 -34.83
CA TYR A 260 -16.27 33.89 -35.47
C TYR A 260 -17.81 33.84 -35.60
N SER A 261 -18.44 35.03 -35.67
CA SER A 261 -19.86 35.15 -36.01
C SER A 261 -20.12 34.75 -37.47
N ASN A 262 -21.32 34.26 -37.80
CA ASN A 262 -21.68 33.89 -39.18
C ASN A 262 -21.42 35.02 -40.19
N SER A 263 -21.80 36.26 -39.86
CA SER A 263 -21.56 37.43 -40.71
C SER A 263 -20.07 37.74 -40.93
N LYS A 264 -19.20 37.33 -39.99
CA LYS A 264 -17.75 37.47 -40.13
C LYS A 264 -17.20 36.31 -40.97
N LEU A 265 -17.70 35.09 -40.78
CA LEU A 265 -17.31 33.89 -41.52
C LEU A 265 -17.59 33.96 -43.03
N GLU A 266 -18.68 34.60 -43.45
CA GLU A 266 -19.00 34.82 -44.88
C GLU A 266 -17.89 35.57 -45.65
N HIS A 267 -16.92 36.18 -44.96
CA HIS A 267 -15.75 36.82 -45.56
C HIS A 267 -14.51 35.92 -45.66
N TYR A 268 -14.49 34.79 -44.96
CA TYR A 268 -13.33 33.89 -44.87
C TYR A 268 -13.61 32.52 -45.49
N VAL A 269 -14.86 32.06 -45.49
CA VAL A 269 -15.23 30.74 -45.98
C VAL A 269 -16.50 30.77 -46.83
N ASP A 270 -16.56 29.88 -47.81
CA ASP A 270 -17.69 29.78 -48.75
C ASP A 270 -18.97 29.26 -48.07
N ASP A 271 -18.82 28.43 -47.03
CA ASP A 271 -19.94 27.87 -46.24
C ASP A 271 -19.63 27.91 -44.73
N PRO A 272 -20.09 28.96 -44.02
CA PRO A 272 -19.95 29.08 -42.57
C PRO A 272 -20.62 27.94 -41.77
N GLY A 273 -21.69 27.35 -42.30
CA GLY A 273 -22.44 26.28 -41.63
C GLY A 273 -21.67 24.96 -41.65
N ALA A 274 -21.06 24.65 -42.78
CA ALA A 274 -20.18 23.49 -42.94
C ALA A 274 -18.98 23.58 -41.98
N LEU A 275 -18.31 24.76 -41.91
CA LEU A 275 -17.18 24.97 -41.00
C LEU A 275 -17.56 24.69 -39.54
N ARG A 276 -18.70 25.21 -39.07
CA ARG A 276 -19.12 24.99 -37.67
C ARG A 276 -19.46 23.54 -37.37
N THR A 277 -20.04 22.84 -38.32
CA THR A 277 -20.46 21.45 -38.11
C THR A 277 -19.26 20.51 -38.12
N ALA A 278 -18.24 20.79 -38.95
CA ALA A 278 -17.04 19.96 -39.06
C ALA A 278 -15.95 20.37 -38.06
N VAL A 279 -15.56 21.66 -38.01
CA VAL A 279 -14.41 22.13 -37.22
C VAL A 279 -14.78 22.33 -35.74
N ALA A 280 -15.89 23.03 -35.45
CA ALA A 280 -16.23 23.37 -34.06
C ALA A 280 -16.60 22.13 -33.22
N VAL A 281 -17.21 21.12 -33.85
CA VAL A 281 -17.57 19.85 -33.19
C VAL A 281 -16.33 19.05 -32.82
N HIS A 282 -15.27 19.12 -33.63
CA HIS A 282 -14.05 18.33 -33.46
C HIS A 282 -12.88 19.11 -32.84
N ARG A 283 -13.16 20.25 -32.17
CA ARG A 283 -12.14 21.08 -31.52
C ARG A 283 -11.22 20.29 -30.59
N THR A 284 -11.77 19.40 -29.77
CA THR A 284 -10.96 18.59 -28.83
C THR A 284 -10.00 17.64 -29.54
N TYR A 285 -10.36 17.11 -30.71
CA TYR A 285 -9.44 16.30 -31.51
C TYR A 285 -8.28 17.18 -32.00
N ILE A 286 -8.61 18.33 -32.59
CA ILE A 286 -7.63 19.28 -33.14
C ILE A 286 -6.68 19.80 -32.03
N ASP A 287 -7.20 20.12 -30.85
CA ASP A 287 -6.40 20.63 -29.72
C ASP A 287 -5.47 19.57 -29.10
N ARG A 288 -5.71 18.27 -29.34
CA ARG A 288 -4.90 17.16 -28.79
C ARG A 288 -3.81 16.66 -29.74
N LEU A 289 -3.78 17.13 -30.98
CA LEU A 289 -2.74 16.72 -31.92
C LEU A 289 -1.38 17.24 -31.46
N ASP A 290 -0.46 16.32 -31.22
CA ASP A 290 0.92 16.60 -30.88
C ASP A 290 1.88 15.61 -31.56
N ALA A 291 3.15 15.70 -31.20
CA ALA A 291 4.21 14.90 -31.80
C ALA A 291 4.54 13.63 -30.99
N GLU A 292 3.79 13.30 -29.94
CA GLU A 292 4.11 12.16 -29.07
C GLU A 292 4.21 10.83 -29.85
N PRO A 293 3.39 10.55 -30.88
CA PRO A 293 3.57 9.34 -31.68
C PRO A 293 4.86 9.28 -32.52
N LEU A 294 5.63 10.37 -32.57
CA LEU A 294 6.88 10.48 -33.32
C LEU A 294 8.12 10.47 -32.41
N THR A 295 7.94 10.43 -31.09
CA THR A 295 9.03 10.40 -30.11
C THR A 295 9.49 8.97 -29.85
N LEU A 296 10.67 8.85 -29.25
CA LEU A 296 11.20 7.58 -28.75
C LEU A 296 10.97 7.48 -27.24
N ASP A 297 10.58 6.30 -26.78
CA ASP A 297 10.37 6.01 -25.36
C ASP A 297 11.67 6.06 -24.53
N TRP A 298 11.51 6.27 -23.22
CA TRP A 298 12.58 6.14 -22.24
C TRP A 298 12.15 5.28 -21.04
N PRO A 299 12.95 4.27 -20.62
CA PRO A 299 14.12 3.71 -21.31
C PRO A 299 13.79 3.19 -22.71
N PRO A 300 14.74 3.21 -23.65
CA PRO A 300 14.46 2.80 -25.02
C PRO A 300 14.28 1.28 -25.17
N LYS A 301 13.59 0.88 -26.24
CA LYS A 301 13.36 -0.52 -26.66
C LYS A 301 14.66 -1.28 -26.95
N PRO A 302 14.66 -2.63 -26.99
CA PRO A 302 15.82 -3.41 -27.43
C PRO A 302 16.41 -2.92 -28.76
N GLY A 303 17.71 -3.08 -28.95
CA GLY A 303 18.42 -2.43 -30.06
C GLY A 303 17.89 -2.79 -31.45
N ASP A 304 17.49 -4.06 -31.66
CA ASP A 304 16.89 -4.51 -32.92
C ASP A 304 15.51 -3.90 -33.17
N GLU A 305 14.68 -3.78 -32.13
CA GLU A 305 13.39 -3.11 -32.19
C GLU A 305 13.54 -1.60 -32.41
N LEU A 306 14.41 -0.94 -31.66
CA LEU A 306 14.67 0.50 -31.77
C LEU A 306 15.21 0.86 -33.16
N VAL A 307 16.09 0.04 -33.74
CA VAL A 307 16.57 0.27 -35.11
C VAL A 307 15.43 0.27 -36.11
N TYR A 308 14.50 -0.68 -35.98
CA TYR A 308 13.38 -0.81 -36.89
C TYR A 308 12.37 0.34 -36.70
N GLU A 309 12.05 0.70 -35.47
CA GLU A 309 11.24 1.88 -35.14
C GLU A 309 11.84 3.16 -35.73
N VAL A 310 13.14 3.40 -35.55
CA VAL A 310 13.79 4.59 -36.11
C VAL A 310 13.77 4.57 -37.64
N ASP A 311 13.97 3.42 -38.30
CA ASP A 311 13.90 3.31 -39.75
C ASP A 311 12.50 3.68 -40.31
N GLU A 312 11.44 3.39 -39.56
CA GLU A 312 10.05 3.78 -39.90
C GLU A 312 9.75 5.26 -39.57
N LEU A 313 10.37 5.83 -38.53
CA LEU A 313 10.21 7.25 -38.15
C LEU A 313 10.95 8.21 -39.10
N ILE A 314 12.11 7.84 -39.64
CA ILE A 314 12.94 8.72 -40.49
C ILE A 314 12.15 9.34 -41.68
N PRO A 315 11.37 8.56 -42.47
CA PRO A 315 10.57 9.11 -43.57
C PRO A 315 9.50 10.12 -43.14
N LEU A 316 8.96 10.00 -41.92
CA LEU A 316 7.99 10.95 -41.36
C LEU A 316 8.70 12.20 -40.86
N ALA A 317 9.74 12.04 -40.02
CA ALA A 317 10.53 13.14 -39.48
C ALA A 317 11.12 14.02 -40.60
N SER A 318 11.63 13.40 -41.68
CA SER A 318 12.22 14.13 -42.83
C SER A 318 11.23 15.02 -43.60
N ARG A 319 9.92 14.93 -43.34
CA ARG A 319 8.92 15.83 -43.95
C ARG A 319 8.72 17.12 -43.18
N ILE A 320 8.90 17.10 -41.87
CA ILE A 320 8.49 18.19 -40.98
C ILE A 320 9.67 18.79 -40.21
N ALA A 321 10.73 18.00 -39.98
CA ALA A 321 11.89 18.39 -39.21
C ALA A 321 13.07 18.79 -40.10
N ASP A 322 13.99 19.55 -39.52
CA ASP A 322 15.23 19.93 -40.16
C ASP A 322 16.23 18.76 -40.27
N ASP A 323 17.27 18.98 -41.08
CA ASP A 323 18.32 17.98 -41.30
C ASP A 323 19.06 17.60 -40.01
N GLU A 324 19.12 18.49 -39.01
CA GLU A 324 19.79 18.26 -37.73
C GLU A 324 19.01 17.28 -36.87
N THR A 325 17.71 17.48 -36.70
CA THR A 325 16.80 16.58 -35.98
C THR A 325 16.81 15.18 -36.60
N VAL A 326 16.76 15.09 -37.93
CA VAL A 326 16.83 13.80 -38.64
C VAL A 326 18.22 13.17 -38.52
N ALA A 327 19.30 13.96 -38.47
CA ALA A 327 20.64 13.44 -38.21
C ALA A 327 20.80 12.91 -36.78
N THR A 328 20.20 13.55 -35.79
CA THR A 328 20.14 13.06 -34.40
C THR A 328 19.40 11.73 -34.33
N LEU A 329 18.24 11.61 -34.99
CA LEU A 329 17.50 10.36 -35.07
C LEU A 329 18.33 9.22 -35.69
N ARG A 330 19.04 9.50 -36.79
CA ARG A 330 19.95 8.52 -37.41
C ARG A 330 21.10 8.12 -36.48
N SER A 331 21.59 9.06 -35.68
CA SER A 331 22.64 8.80 -34.69
C SER A 331 22.14 7.87 -33.58
N VAL A 332 20.90 8.02 -33.13
CA VAL A 332 20.25 7.09 -32.19
C VAL A 332 20.17 5.68 -32.78
N ARG A 333 19.78 5.55 -34.05
CA ARG A 333 19.79 4.24 -34.74
C ARG A 333 21.18 3.63 -34.83
N ASP A 334 22.19 4.43 -35.11
CA ASP A 334 23.57 3.94 -35.19
C ASP A 334 24.09 3.52 -33.81
N LEU A 335 23.70 4.24 -32.74
CA LEU A 335 23.96 3.85 -31.36
C LEU A 335 23.25 2.53 -31.01
N ALA A 336 22.01 2.34 -31.43
CA ALA A 336 21.24 1.10 -31.21
C ALA A 336 21.85 -0.15 -31.87
N ARG A 337 22.72 0.04 -32.86
CA ARG A 337 23.49 -1.04 -33.52
C ARG A 337 24.85 -1.29 -32.85
N ASP A 338 25.27 -0.44 -31.94
CA ASP A 338 26.54 -0.60 -31.24
C ASP A 338 26.46 -1.74 -30.23
N ASP A 339 27.54 -2.50 -30.10
CA ASP A 339 27.60 -3.63 -29.15
C ASP A 339 27.47 -3.18 -27.69
N ASP A 340 27.80 -1.91 -27.37
CA ASP A 340 27.66 -1.31 -26.02
C ASP A 340 26.22 -0.86 -25.72
N TYR A 341 25.33 -0.82 -26.71
CA TYR A 341 23.95 -0.35 -26.55
C TYR A 341 23.20 -1.11 -25.45
N GLU A 342 23.20 -2.43 -25.50
CA GLU A 342 22.47 -3.25 -24.53
C GLU A 342 23.04 -3.15 -23.12
N ARG A 343 24.31 -2.73 -22.98
CA ARG A 343 24.90 -2.42 -21.66
C ARG A 343 24.36 -1.07 -21.14
N LEU A 344 24.36 -0.03 -21.98
CA LEU A 344 23.83 1.29 -21.63
C LEU A 344 22.31 1.25 -21.37
N ARG A 345 21.56 0.53 -22.18
CA ARG A 345 20.11 0.35 -22.04
C ARG A 345 19.76 -0.35 -20.72
N ARG A 346 20.41 -1.47 -20.40
CA ARG A 346 20.17 -2.15 -19.11
C ARG A 346 20.52 -1.28 -17.91
N ALA A 347 21.57 -0.47 -18.00
CA ALA A 347 21.92 0.51 -16.97
C ALA A 347 20.85 1.61 -16.83
N ALA A 348 20.27 2.07 -17.95
CA ALA A 348 19.15 3.01 -17.95
C ALA A 348 17.90 2.40 -17.30
N GLU A 349 17.55 1.16 -17.69
CA GLU A 349 16.42 0.41 -17.11
C GLU A 349 16.57 0.23 -15.60
N ALA A 350 17.77 -0.13 -15.13
CA ALA A 350 18.05 -0.25 -13.72
C ALA A 350 17.92 1.09 -12.98
N ARG A 351 18.37 2.20 -13.56
CA ARG A 351 18.24 3.54 -12.94
C ARG A 351 16.80 4.05 -12.86
N GLU A 352 15.95 3.69 -13.80
CA GLU A 352 14.51 4.07 -13.77
C GLU A 352 13.68 3.13 -12.88
N THR A 353 14.10 1.86 -12.74
CA THR A 353 13.31 0.85 -12.01
C THR A 353 13.68 0.77 -10.53
N LEU A 354 14.97 0.85 -10.19
CA LEU A 354 15.44 0.69 -8.82
C LEU A 354 15.19 1.96 -8.02
N ALA A 355 14.60 1.84 -6.84
CA ALA A 355 14.64 2.92 -5.87
C ALA A 355 16.07 3.08 -5.33
N GLU A 356 16.33 4.21 -4.67
CA GLU A 356 17.67 4.59 -4.21
C GLU A 356 18.28 3.53 -3.28
N ALA A 357 17.47 2.95 -2.38
CA ALA A 357 17.93 1.90 -1.46
C ALA A 357 18.33 0.60 -2.19
N GLU A 358 17.54 0.16 -3.19
CA GLU A 358 17.88 -1.02 -4.00
C GLU A 358 19.11 -0.75 -4.86
N PHE A 359 19.23 0.45 -5.42
CA PHE A 359 20.39 0.86 -6.21
C PHE A 359 21.68 0.73 -5.39
N GLU A 360 21.70 1.22 -4.16
CA GLU A 360 22.85 1.08 -3.25
C GLU A 360 23.16 -0.39 -2.93
N LEU A 361 22.13 -1.23 -2.72
CA LEU A 361 22.30 -2.66 -2.47
C LEU A 361 22.89 -3.40 -3.68
N VAL A 362 22.45 -3.06 -4.88
CA VAL A 362 22.99 -3.62 -6.13
C VAL A 362 24.43 -3.15 -6.34
N ALA A 363 24.69 -1.84 -6.24
CA ALA A 363 26.01 -1.26 -6.45
C ALA A 363 27.06 -1.78 -5.43
N SER A 364 26.63 -2.07 -4.20
CA SER A 364 27.49 -2.66 -3.16
C SER A 364 27.62 -4.19 -3.25
N GLY A 365 26.82 -4.86 -4.09
CA GLY A 365 26.75 -6.32 -4.19
C GLY A 365 26.09 -7.02 -3.00
N ALA A 366 25.37 -6.27 -2.15
CA ALA A 366 24.70 -6.77 -0.95
C ALA A 366 23.28 -7.31 -1.22
N ILE A 367 22.73 -7.08 -2.42
CA ILE A 367 21.33 -7.40 -2.75
C ILE A 367 20.98 -8.88 -2.52
N ASP A 368 21.84 -9.81 -2.94
CA ASP A 368 21.61 -11.25 -2.75
C ASP A 368 21.66 -11.69 -1.28
N ASP A 369 22.54 -11.06 -0.49
CA ASP A 369 22.61 -11.30 0.95
C ASP A 369 21.33 -10.84 1.63
N ARG A 370 20.84 -9.66 1.23
CA ARG A 370 19.62 -9.05 1.78
C ARG A 370 18.37 -9.84 1.41
N LEU A 371 18.25 -10.28 0.16
CA LEU A 371 17.17 -11.16 -0.29
C LEU A 371 17.16 -12.47 0.51
N ARG A 372 18.32 -13.11 0.68
CA ARG A 372 18.45 -14.34 1.49
C ARG A 372 18.07 -14.14 2.95
N GLU A 373 18.36 -12.97 3.52
CA GLU A 373 17.95 -12.63 4.88
C GLU A 373 16.43 -12.53 5.00
N ALA A 374 15.79 -11.80 4.08
CA ALA A 374 14.35 -11.64 4.02
C ALA A 374 13.63 -13.00 3.84
N GLU A 375 14.12 -13.85 2.93
CA GLU A 375 13.55 -15.19 2.72
C GLU A 375 13.67 -16.10 3.96
N ARG A 376 14.77 -15.99 4.71
CA ARG A 376 14.92 -16.72 6.00
C ARG A 376 13.95 -16.20 7.06
N ALA A 377 13.78 -14.88 7.16
CA ALA A 377 12.82 -14.29 8.08
C ALA A 377 11.39 -14.73 7.75
N ARG A 378 11.03 -14.79 6.45
CA ARG A 378 9.75 -15.28 5.97
C ARG A 378 9.53 -16.74 6.35
N SER A 379 10.51 -17.60 6.10
CA SER A 379 10.45 -19.02 6.47
C SER A 379 10.21 -19.20 7.97
N LEU A 380 10.95 -18.45 8.81
CA LEU A 380 10.79 -18.53 10.26
C LEU A 380 9.40 -18.08 10.72
N LEU A 381 8.90 -16.99 10.15
CA LEU A 381 7.56 -16.48 10.45
C LEU A 381 6.46 -17.46 10.02
N GLU A 382 6.60 -18.10 8.86
CA GLU A 382 5.68 -19.14 8.38
C GLU A 382 5.70 -20.37 9.30
N ASP A 383 6.88 -20.82 9.73
CA ASP A 383 7.03 -21.93 10.68
C ASP A 383 6.33 -21.62 12.01
N VAL A 384 6.50 -20.41 12.55
CA VAL A 384 5.81 -20.00 13.79
C VAL A 384 4.31 -19.88 13.58
N LEU A 385 3.85 -19.31 12.47
CA LEU A 385 2.42 -19.21 12.18
C LEU A 385 1.74 -20.59 12.08
N ALA A 386 2.46 -21.59 11.56
CA ALA A 386 2.00 -22.97 11.51
C ALA A 386 2.08 -23.66 12.88
N GLU A 387 3.18 -23.52 13.60
CA GLU A 387 3.37 -24.07 14.96
C GLU A 387 2.30 -23.58 15.93
N THR A 388 1.98 -22.28 15.87
CA THR A 388 0.99 -21.68 16.77
C THR A 388 -0.44 -21.82 16.26
N GLU A 389 -0.71 -22.55 15.17
CA GLU A 389 -2.07 -22.73 14.68
C GLU A 389 -2.94 -23.44 15.74
N ARG A 390 -4.17 -22.96 15.90
CA ARG A 390 -5.16 -23.52 16.84
C ARG A 390 -6.39 -23.95 16.06
N GLU A 391 -6.93 -25.12 16.41
CA GLU A 391 -8.18 -25.67 15.86
C GLU A 391 -9.42 -24.88 16.29
#